data_AF-A0A059WT44-F1
#
_entry.id   AF-A0A059WT44-F1
#
_cell.length_a   1.000
_cell.length_b   1.000
_cell.length_c   1.000
_cell.angle_alpha   90.00
_cell.angle_beta   90.00
_cell.angle_gamma   90.00
#
_symmetry.space_group_name_H-M   'P 1'
#
loop_
_entity.id
_entity.type
_entity.pdbx_description
1 polymer ?
#
loop_
_entity_poly.entity_id
_entity_poly.type
_entity_poly.pdbx_seq_one_letter_code
_entity_poly.pdbx_strand_id
1 'polypeptide(L)'
;HLDKLEAEGLLESEYARLGGRRGPGAGRPAKLYRRSAREISVSLPDREYELAGQLMADAIDGAAATGDSVIDTLYRLATIRGRSIGQEAAAIQGEPDSPRAALSMAAAALTRHGYEPRDVGGRVVLVNCPFHRLAQTHTQLVCGMNHALISGLTSALEPHCPIAGLEPGSGRCCVVLRSGSPVTT
;
A
#
# COMPACT_ATOMS: atom_id res chain seq x y z
N HIS A 1 -9.38 -21.86 -18.52
CA HIS A 1 -9.56 -20.77 -17.55
C HIS A 1 -9.14 -21.15 -16.13
N LEU A 2 -9.42 -22.36 -15.64
CA LEU A 2 -9.03 -22.81 -14.28
C LEU A 2 -7.51 -22.89 -14.06
N ASP A 3 -6.72 -23.27 -15.08
CA ASP A 3 -5.26 -23.32 -14.94
C ASP A 3 -4.62 -21.95 -14.72
N LYS A 4 -5.24 -20.86 -15.20
CA LYS A 4 -4.79 -19.50 -14.89
C LYS A 4 -5.06 -19.16 -13.42
N LEU A 5 -6.24 -19.53 -12.91
CA LEU A 5 -6.58 -19.30 -11.50
C LEU A 5 -5.68 -20.14 -10.56
N GLU A 6 -5.28 -21.33 -10.99
CA GLU A 6 -4.27 -22.13 -10.28
C GLU A 6 -2.88 -21.49 -10.34
N ALA A 7 -2.45 -21.00 -11.51
CA ALA A 7 -1.17 -20.30 -11.66
C ALA A 7 -1.08 -19.03 -10.79
N GLU A 8 -2.20 -18.31 -10.66
CA GLU A 8 -2.32 -17.13 -9.78
C GLU A 8 -2.62 -17.49 -8.31
N GLY A 9 -2.65 -18.78 -7.95
CA GLY A 9 -2.82 -19.26 -6.57
C GLY A 9 -4.22 -19.11 -5.98
N LEU A 10 -5.23 -18.79 -6.80
CA LEU A 10 -6.65 -18.72 -6.42
C LEU A 10 -7.28 -20.11 -6.27
N LEU A 11 -6.75 -21.10 -7.00
CA LEU A 11 -7.15 -22.50 -6.92
C LEU A 11 -5.95 -23.39 -6.61
N GLU A 12 -6.23 -24.48 -5.91
CA GLU A 12 -5.32 -25.62 -5.77
C GLU A 12 -5.88 -26.79 -6.58
N SER A 13 -5.01 -27.59 -7.20
CA SER A 13 -5.45 -28.79 -7.93
C SER A 13 -4.92 -30.09 -7.33
N GLU A 14 -5.74 -31.12 -7.42
CA GLU A 14 -5.38 -32.49 -7.07
C GLU A 14 -5.83 -33.42 -8.19
N TYR A 15 -5.10 -34.51 -8.42
CA TYR A 15 -5.51 -35.52 -9.40
C TYR A 15 -6.16 -36.68 -8.68
N ALA A 16 -7.45 -36.89 -8.92
CA ALA A 16 -8.22 -37.96 -8.29
C ALA A 16 -8.93 -38.83 -9.33
N ARG A 17 -9.09 -40.12 -9.00
CA ARG A 17 -9.97 -41.01 -9.77
C ARG A 17 -11.35 -40.97 -9.15
N LEU A 18 -12.29 -40.36 -9.88
CA LEU A 18 -13.69 -40.20 -9.45
C LEU A 18 -14.51 -41.51 -9.51
N GLY A 19 -13.97 -42.58 -10.12
CA GLY A 19 -14.63 -43.88 -10.25
C GLY A 19 -13.85 -45.02 -9.60
N GLY A 20 -14.54 -46.09 -9.21
CA GLY A 20 -13.97 -47.25 -8.51
C GLY A 20 -13.22 -48.27 -9.38
N ARG A 21 -13.22 -48.13 -10.72
CA ARG A 21 -12.56 -49.07 -11.64
C ARG A 21 -11.04 -48.93 -11.55
N ARG A 22 -10.33 -50.04 -11.32
CA ARG A 22 -8.86 -50.13 -11.31
C ARG A 22 -8.44 -51.19 -12.35
N GLY A 23 -7.36 -50.93 -13.09
CA GLY A 23 -6.80 -51.84 -14.09
C GLY A 23 -6.63 -51.22 -15.48
N PRO A 24 -6.11 -51.98 -16.48
CA PRO A 24 -6.02 -51.55 -17.87
C PRO A 24 -7.40 -51.11 -18.39
N GLY A 25 -7.51 -49.89 -18.90
CA GLY A 25 -8.79 -49.31 -19.37
C GLY A 25 -9.53 -48.41 -18.37
N ALA A 26 -9.00 -48.18 -17.16
CA ALA A 26 -9.65 -47.36 -16.12
C ALA A 26 -9.66 -45.83 -16.39
N GLY A 27 -9.11 -45.37 -17.52
CA GLY A 27 -9.03 -43.95 -17.87
C GLY A 27 -7.98 -43.15 -17.07
N ARG A 28 -7.75 -41.91 -17.48
CA ARG A 28 -6.83 -40.97 -16.81
C ARG A 28 -7.49 -40.36 -15.57
N PRO A 29 -6.76 -40.15 -14.45
CA PRO A 29 -7.26 -39.40 -13.31
C PRO A 29 -7.77 -38.01 -13.72
N ALA A 30 -8.86 -37.56 -13.11
CA ALA A 30 -9.39 -36.23 -13.33
C ALA A 30 -8.59 -35.21 -12.50
N LYS A 31 -8.34 -34.03 -13.06
CA LYS A 31 -7.82 -32.88 -12.32
C LYS A 31 -9.00 -32.21 -11.61
N LEU A 32 -9.02 -32.27 -10.29
CA LEU A 32 -9.98 -31.58 -9.45
C LEU A 32 -9.38 -30.27 -9.00
N TYR A 33 -10.20 -29.23 -8.98
CA TYR A 33 -9.82 -27.91 -8.48
C TYR A 33 -10.63 -27.62 -7.22
N ARG A 34 -9.96 -27.10 -6.20
CA ARG A 34 -10.60 -26.55 -5.01
C ARG A 34 -10.13 -25.12 -4.79
N ARG A 35 -10.95 -24.34 -4.10
CA ARG A 35 -10.56 -22.99 -3.67
C ARG A 35 -9.29 -23.08 -2.82
N SER A 36 -8.35 -22.20 -3.09
CA SER A 36 -7.18 -22.00 -2.23
C SER A 36 -7.63 -21.62 -0.81
N ALA A 37 -6.87 -22.03 0.20
CA ALA A 37 -7.08 -21.55 1.57
C ALA A 37 -6.59 -20.11 1.76
N ARG A 38 -5.88 -19.55 0.78
CA ARG A 38 -5.39 -18.16 0.81
C ARG A 38 -6.56 -17.19 0.69
N GLU A 39 -6.59 -16.21 1.57
CA GLU A 39 -7.45 -15.04 1.40
C GLU A 39 -6.85 -14.14 0.32
N ILE A 40 -7.66 -13.78 -0.67
CA ILE A 40 -7.27 -12.92 -1.79
C ILE A 40 -8.36 -11.87 -1.95
N SER A 41 -8.00 -10.59 -1.79
CA SER A 41 -8.86 -9.44 -2.02
C SER A 41 -8.48 -8.78 -3.34
N VAL A 42 -9.45 -8.48 -4.19
CA VAL A 42 -9.24 -7.75 -5.44
C VAL A 42 -10.04 -6.46 -5.36
N SER A 43 -9.38 -5.33 -5.59
CA SER A 43 -10.02 -4.01 -5.61
C SER A 43 -9.60 -3.25 -6.86
N LEU A 44 -10.58 -2.73 -7.59
CA LEU A 44 -10.36 -1.94 -8.80
C LEU A 44 -11.10 -0.60 -8.66
N PRO A 45 -10.39 0.55 -8.60
CA PRO A 45 -8.92 0.68 -8.55
C PRO A 45 -8.35 0.19 -7.22
N ASP A 46 -7.03 -0.02 -7.19
CA ASP A 46 -6.28 -0.56 -6.04
C ASP A 46 -6.60 0.20 -4.73
N ARG A 47 -6.84 -0.56 -3.66
CA ARG A 47 -7.15 -0.06 -2.32
C ARG A 47 -6.22 -0.69 -1.30
N GLU A 48 -5.75 0.14 -0.39
CA GLU A 48 -4.89 -0.25 0.73
C GLU A 48 -5.70 -0.38 2.04
N TYR A 49 -6.93 -0.94 1.97
CA TYR A 49 -7.75 -1.07 3.18
C TYR A 49 -7.16 -2.04 4.20
N GLU A 50 -6.41 -3.02 3.75
CA GLU A 50 -5.66 -3.93 4.63
C GLU A 50 -4.61 -3.16 5.44
N LEU A 51 -3.81 -2.29 4.79
CA LEU A 51 -2.85 -1.43 5.47
C LEU A 51 -3.53 -0.51 6.50
N ALA A 52 -4.65 0.12 6.12
CA ALA A 52 -5.41 0.95 7.06
C ALA A 52 -5.93 0.14 8.25
N GLY A 53 -6.49 -1.05 7.98
CA GLY A 53 -6.98 -1.95 9.02
C GLY A 53 -5.88 -2.39 10.00
N GLN A 54 -4.72 -2.79 9.48
CA GLN A 54 -3.58 -3.19 10.29
C GLN A 54 -3.07 -2.04 11.15
N LEU A 55 -2.85 -0.85 10.57
CA LEU A 55 -2.38 0.32 11.32
C LEU A 55 -3.36 0.72 12.42
N MET A 56 -4.66 0.66 12.16
CA MET A 56 -5.68 0.97 13.17
C MET A 56 -5.74 -0.09 14.27
N ALA A 57 -5.64 -1.38 13.93
CA ALA A 57 -5.59 -2.46 14.91
C ALA A 57 -4.35 -2.35 15.81
N ASP A 58 -3.17 -2.20 15.22
CA ASP A 58 -1.91 -2.04 15.96
C ASP A 58 -1.93 -0.80 16.86
N ALA A 59 -2.59 0.28 16.42
CA ALA A 59 -2.74 1.49 17.22
C ALA A 59 -3.67 1.28 18.43
N ILE A 60 -4.75 0.51 18.26
CA ILE A 60 -5.67 0.16 19.34
C ILE A 60 -4.94 -0.72 20.37
N ASP A 61 -4.25 -1.77 19.92
CA ASP A 61 -3.52 -2.68 20.80
C ASP A 61 -2.41 -1.96 21.56
N GLY A 62 -1.63 -1.12 20.85
CA GLY A 62 -0.57 -0.32 21.45
C GLY A 62 -1.09 0.65 22.52
N ALA A 63 -2.14 1.39 22.21
CA ALA A 63 -2.76 2.33 23.14
C ALA A 63 -3.41 1.63 24.33
N ALA A 64 -4.02 0.45 24.14
CA ALA A 64 -4.57 -0.34 25.23
C ALA A 64 -3.49 -0.83 26.21
N ALA A 65 -2.29 -1.14 25.70
CA ALA A 65 -1.17 -1.60 26.52
C ALA A 65 -0.49 -0.46 27.31
N THR A 66 -0.39 0.75 26.74
CA THR A 66 0.34 1.87 27.36
C THR A 66 -0.56 2.91 28.04
N GLY A 67 -1.85 2.95 27.67
CA GLY A 67 -2.77 4.03 28.07
C GLY A 67 -2.62 5.32 27.23
N ASP A 68 -1.83 5.28 26.16
CA ASP A 68 -1.63 6.43 25.27
C ASP A 68 -2.85 6.73 24.41
N SER A 69 -2.85 7.91 23.77
CA SER A 69 -3.80 8.27 22.72
C SER A 69 -3.71 7.31 21.54
N VAL A 70 -4.83 6.67 21.18
CA VAL A 70 -4.95 5.81 19.98
C VAL A 70 -4.59 6.58 18.72
N ILE A 71 -4.98 7.85 18.63
CA ILE A 71 -4.74 8.70 17.45
C ILE A 71 -3.25 9.00 17.28
N ASP A 72 -2.57 9.36 18.36
CA ASP A 72 -1.13 9.65 18.31
C ASP A 72 -0.32 8.39 18.02
N THR A 73 -0.73 7.27 18.61
CA THR A 73 -0.18 5.94 18.32
C THR A 73 -0.35 5.59 16.83
N LEU A 74 -1.54 5.80 16.27
CA LEU A 74 -1.80 5.57 14.85
C LEU A 74 -0.89 6.40 13.94
N TYR A 75 -0.76 7.71 14.20
CA TYR A 75 0.08 8.57 13.37
C TYR A 75 1.56 8.22 13.49
N ARG A 76 2.02 7.82 14.68
CA ARG A 76 3.38 7.32 14.87
C ARG A 76 3.62 6.03 14.09
N LEU A 77 2.71 5.05 14.17
CA LEU A 77 2.83 3.80 13.42
C LEU A 77 2.77 4.02 11.90
N ALA A 78 1.88 4.90 11.43
CA ALA A 78 1.83 5.31 10.04
C ALA A 78 3.15 5.94 9.59
N THR A 79 3.76 6.82 10.39
CA THR A 79 5.08 7.41 10.11
C THR A 79 6.17 6.34 10.00
N ILE A 80 6.21 5.39 10.94
CA ILE A 80 7.19 4.29 10.92
C ILE A 80 7.03 3.45 9.66
N ARG A 81 5.78 3.09 9.32
CA ARG A 81 5.50 2.32 8.11
C ARG A 81 5.90 3.10 6.85
N GLY A 82 5.61 4.39 6.81
CA GLY A 82 6.03 5.29 5.75
C GLY A 82 7.54 5.26 5.56
N ARG A 83 8.29 5.38 6.65
CA ARG A 83 9.76 5.34 6.63
C ARG A 83 10.28 4.03 6.03
N SER A 84 9.70 2.89 6.39
CA SER A 84 10.05 1.59 5.79
C SER A 84 9.90 1.61 4.27
N ILE A 85 8.77 2.15 3.77
CA ILE A 85 8.50 2.25 2.32
C ILE A 85 9.54 3.15 1.63
N GLY A 86 9.89 4.28 2.26
CA GLY A 86 10.92 5.18 1.73
C GLY A 86 12.32 4.53 1.69
N GLN A 87 12.70 3.81 2.74
CA GLN A 87 13.95 3.06 2.81
C GLN A 87 14.02 1.96 1.76
N GLU A 88 12.94 1.19 1.58
CA GLU A 88 12.82 0.19 0.52
C GLU A 88 12.97 0.82 -0.86
N ALA A 89 12.36 1.99 -1.08
CA ALA A 89 12.48 2.70 -2.35
C ALA A 89 13.92 3.15 -2.65
N ALA A 90 14.63 3.68 -1.65
CA ALA A 90 16.04 4.06 -1.76
C ALA A 90 16.96 2.84 -1.96
N ALA A 91 16.69 1.72 -1.28
CA ALA A 91 17.45 0.49 -1.47
C ALA A 91 17.33 -0.08 -2.90
N ILE A 92 16.17 0.09 -3.53
CA ILE A 92 15.92 -0.40 -4.91
C ILE A 92 16.51 0.55 -5.97
N GLN A 93 16.38 1.87 -5.77
CA GLN A 93 16.70 2.87 -6.81
C GLN A 93 18.04 3.60 -6.56
N GLY A 94 18.68 3.41 -5.41
CA GLY A 94 19.79 4.22 -4.94
C GLY A 94 19.33 5.50 -4.23
N GLU A 95 20.30 6.26 -3.73
CA GLU A 95 20.03 7.57 -3.12
C GLU A 95 19.62 8.60 -4.18
N PRO A 96 18.63 9.48 -3.90
CA PRO A 96 18.24 10.52 -4.83
C PRO A 96 19.34 11.59 -4.91
N ASP A 97 19.71 11.99 -6.14
CA ASP A 97 20.76 12.97 -6.41
C ASP A 97 20.30 14.44 -6.39
N SER A 98 18.99 14.66 -6.29
CA SER A 98 18.37 15.98 -6.36
C SER A 98 17.00 16.00 -5.66
N PRO A 99 16.51 17.20 -5.25
CA PRO A 99 15.16 17.36 -4.71
C PRO A 99 14.04 16.89 -5.66
N ARG A 100 14.33 16.89 -6.96
CA ARG A 100 13.38 16.42 -7.97
C ARG A 100 13.42 14.91 -8.12
N ALA A 101 14.60 14.30 -8.09
CA ALA A 101 14.75 12.83 -8.05
C ALA A 101 14.08 12.24 -6.81
N ALA A 102 14.27 12.85 -5.63
CA ALA A 102 13.61 12.41 -4.40
C ALA A 102 12.07 12.47 -4.50
N LEU A 103 11.52 13.54 -5.09
CA LEU A 103 10.07 13.66 -5.32
C LEU A 103 9.56 12.60 -6.29
N SER A 104 10.31 12.32 -7.37
CA SER A 104 9.97 11.27 -8.34
C SER A 104 10.03 9.88 -7.72
N MET A 105 11.04 9.63 -6.88
CA MET A 105 11.21 8.37 -6.15
C MET A 105 10.04 8.14 -5.17
N ALA A 106 9.62 9.19 -4.45
CA ALA A 106 8.45 9.14 -3.59
C ALA A 106 7.18 8.83 -4.39
N ALA A 107 6.96 9.49 -5.53
CA ALA A 107 5.82 9.22 -6.40
C ALA A 107 5.82 7.76 -6.93
N ALA A 108 6.99 7.24 -7.33
CA ALA A 108 7.12 5.85 -7.77
C ALA A 108 6.80 4.85 -6.65
N ALA A 109 7.25 5.12 -5.42
CA ALA A 109 6.92 4.31 -4.25
C ALA A 109 5.41 4.33 -3.96
N LEU A 110 4.79 5.51 -3.97
CA LEU A 110 3.35 5.67 -3.77
C LEU A 110 2.53 4.92 -4.86
N THR A 111 3.01 4.89 -6.11
CA THR A 111 2.35 4.13 -7.18
C THR A 111 2.26 2.64 -6.86
N ARG A 112 3.29 2.06 -6.25
CA ARG A 112 3.28 0.65 -5.80
C ARG A 112 2.31 0.38 -4.65
N HIS A 113 1.88 1.43 -3.95
CA HIS A 113 0.91 1.40 -2.84
C HIS A 113 -0.47 1.93 -3.27
N GLY A 114 -0.82 1.77 -4.55
CA GLY A 114 -2.15 2.08 -5.07
C GLY A 114 -2.46 3.58 -5.22
N TYR A 115 -1.50 4.48 -5.00
CA TYR A 115 -1.70 5.90 -5.31
C TYR A 115 -1.51 6.19 -6.79
N GLU A 116 -2.18 7.23 -7.27
CA GLU A 116 -2.04 7.74 -8.64
C GLU A 116 -1.44 9.16 -8.63
N PRO A 117 -0.10 9.29 -8.54
CA PRO A 117 0.56 10.58 -8.58
C PRO A 117 0.54 11.23 -9.96
N ARG A 118 0.33 12.54 -10.00
CA ARG A 118 0.43 13.41 -11.17
C ARG A 118 1.34 14.60 -10.84
N ASP A 119 2.32 14.84 -11.70
CA ASP A 119 3.12 16.06 -11.61
C ASP A 119 2.35 17.25 -12.17
N VAL A 120 2.23 18.30 -11.37
CA VAL A 120 1.51 19.53 -11.68
C VAL A 120 2.38 20.71 -11.26
N GLY A 121 3.24 21.17 -12.18
CA GLY A 121 4.06 22.36 -11.99
C GLY A 121 5.05 22.25 -10.84
N GLY A 122 5.78 21.13 -10.74
CA GLY A 122 6.78 20.93 -9.69
C GLY A 122 6.24 20.36 -8.37
N ARG A 123 4.94 20.04 -8.33
CA ARG A 123 4.27 19.40 -7.19
C ARG A 123 3.64 18.09 -7.64
N VAL A 124 3.58 17.11 -6.76
CA VAL A 124 2.89 15.85 -7.01
C VAL A 124 1.54 15.85 -6.32
N VAL A 125 0.48 15.80 -7.13
CA VAL A 125 -0.91 15.66 -6.69
C VAL A 125 -1.34 14.21 -6.88
N LEU A 126 -1.94 13.61 -5.86
CA LEU A 126 -2.46 12.25 -5.93
C LEU A 126 -3.94 12.31 -6.34
N VAL A 127 -4.29 11.80 -7.53
CA VAL A 127 -5.67 11.88 -8.07
C VAL A 127 -6.62 10.85 -7.47
N ASN A 128 -6.11 9.96 -6.63
CA ASN A 128 -6.89 9.05 -5.82
C ASN A 128 -6.43 9.06 -4.35
N CYS A 129 -7.23 8.45 -3.49
CA CYS A 129 -6.82 8.06 -2.15
C CYS A 129 -7.15 6.58 -1.99
N PRO A 130 -6.18 5.69 -1.72
CA PRO A 130 -6.43 4.28 -1.46
C PRO A 130 -7.42 4.06 -0.30
N PHE A 131 -7.51 5.04 0.62
CA PHE A 131 -8.42 5.05 1.76
C PHE A 131 -9.71 5.87 1.53
N HIS A 132 -10.05 6.21 0.28
CA HIS A 132 -11.09 7.23 -0.02
C HIS A 132 -12.43 6.98 0.68
N ARG A 133 -12.91 5.73 0.76
CA ARG A 133 -14.19 5.42 1.43
C ARG A 133 -14.14 5.73 2.92
N LEU A 134 -13.05 5.39 3.59
CA LEU A 134 -12.86 5.72 5.00
C LEU A 134 -12.69 7.24 5.18
N ALA A 135 -11.98 7.90 4.27
CA ALA A 135 -11.76 9.34 4.32
C ALA A 135 -13.04 10.17 4.15
N GLN A 136 -14.07 9.65 3.48
CA GLN A 136 -15.37 10.32 3.35
C GLN A 136 -16.12 10.41 4.68
N THR A 137 -15.98 9.42 5.56
CA THR A 137 -16.69 9.37 6.86
C THR A 137 -15.80 9.80 8.02
N HIS A 138 -14.51 9.50 7.95
CA HIS A 138 -13.53 9.74 9.01
C HIS A 138 -12.39 10.63 8.51
N THR A 139 -12.73 11.78 7.92
CA THR A 139 -11.79 12.63 7.18
C THR A 139 -10.56 13.01 7.99
N GLN A 140 -10.74 13.54 9.21
CA GLN A 140 -9.60 13.98 10.04
C GLN A 140 -8.66 12.82 10.37
N LEU A 141 -9.21 11.70 10.82
CA LEU A 141 -8.46 10.49 11.18
C LEU A 141 -7.68 9.95 9.98
N VAL A 142 -8.36 9.70 8.87
CA VAL A 142 -7.79 9.00 7.71
C VAL A 142 -6.84 9.91 6.94
N CYS A 143 -7.16 11.20 6.79
CA CYS A 143 -6.25 12.14 6.14
C CYS A 143 -5.03 12.42 7.01
N GLY A 144 -5.17 12.48 8.33
CA GLY A 144 -4.04 12.59 9.26
C GLY A 144 -3.14 11.36 9.23
N MET A 145 -3.73 10.16 9.27
CA MET A 145 -3.00 8.89 9.14
C MET A 145 -2.24 8.83 7.81
N ASN A 146 -2.91 9.17 6.71
CA ASN A 146 -2.29 9.16 5.39
C ASN A 146 -1.17 10.22 5.26
N HIS A 147 -1.38 11.41 5.83
CA HIS A 147 -0.35 12.43 5.87
C HIS A 147 0.87 11.97 6.67
N ALA A 148 0.68 11.32 7.82
CA ALA A 148 1.76 10.75 8.61
C ALA A 148 2.52 9.64 7.86
N LEU A 149 1.78 8.75 7.17
CA LEU A 149 2.36 7.71 6.31
C LEU A 149 3.25 8.31 5.22
N ILE A 150 2.72 9.26 4.44
CA ILE A 150 3.47 9.88 3.33
C ILE A 150 4.62 10.73 3.85
N SER A 151 4.46 11.41 4.98
CA SER A 151 5.54 12.18 5.62
C SER A 151 6.68 11.27 6.09
N GLY A 152 6.36 10.11 6.67
CA GLY A 152 7.37 9.12 7.02
C GLY A 152 8.15 8.62 5.81
N LEU A 153 7.45 8.36 4.71
CA LEU A 153 8.06 7.96 3.43
C LEU A 153 9.01 9.03 2.90
N THR A 154 8.56 10.27 2.81
CA THR A 154 9.39 11.33 2.24
C THR A 154 10.56 11.69 3.16
N SER A 155 10.39 11.57 4.48
CA SER A 155 11.48 11.79 5.46
C SER A 155 12.63 10.80 5.32
N ALA A 156 12.38 9.61 4.76
CA ALA A 156 13.41 8.59 4.59
C ALA A 156 14.26 8.80 3.33
N LEU A 157 13.90 9.75 2.46
CA LEU A 157 14.58 10.06 1.21
C LEU A 157 15.58 11.21 1.41
N GLU A 158 16.48 11.01 2.36
CA GLU A 158 17.59 11.94 2.64
C GLU A 158 18.56 12.02 1.44
N PRO A 159 19.27 13.15 1.28
CA PRO A 159 19.21 14.37 2.10
C PRO A 159 18.09 15.33 1.68
N HIS A 160 17.32 14.99 0.65
CA HIS A 160 16.43 15.93 -0.04
C HIS A 160 15.00 16.02 0.50
N CYS A 161 14.52 14.99 1.19
CA CYS A 161 13.31 14.97 2.02
C CYS A 161 12.12 15.77 1.43
N PRO A 162 11.39 15.23 0.43
CA PRO A 162 10.20 15.89 -0.11
C PRO A 162 9.19 16.26 0.99
N ILE A 163 8.49 17.37 0.79
CA ILE A 163 7.54 17.90 1.78
C ILE A 163 6.15 17.36 1.46
N ALA A 164 5.55 16.63 2.40
CA ALA A 164 4.15 16.21 2.34
C ALA A 164 3.27 17.17 3.16
N GLY A 165 2.25 17.75 2.53
CA GLY A 165 1.35 18.71 3.16
C GLY A 165 -0.12 18.34 3.00
N LEU A 166 -0.95 18.70 3.99
CA LEU A 166 -2.40 18.61 3.90
C LEU A 166 -2.96 19.81 3.14
N GLU A 167 -3.41 19.56 1.92
CA GLU A 167 -4.12 20.50 1.05
C GLU A 167 -5.39 19.81 0.55
N PRO A 168 -6.52 19.83 1.29
CA PRO A 168 -7.78 19.24 0.84
C PRO A 168 -8.26 19.82 -0.50
N GLY A 169 -8.86 18.99 -1.35
CA GLY A 169 -9.42 19.43 -2.62
C GLY A 169 -10.38 18.39 -3.20
N SER A 170 -11.30 18.83 -4.07
CA SER A 170 -12.26 17.94 -4.72
C SER A 170 -11.58 16.97 -5.69
N GLY A 171 -11.96 15.69 -5.65
CA GLY A 171 -11.51 14.69 -6.64
C GLY A 171 -10.03 14.32 -6.54
N ARG A 172 -9.37 14.54 -5.39
CA ARG A 172 -7.97 14.17 -5.16
C ARG A 172 -7.71 13.80 -3.71
N CYS A 173 -6.55 13.23 -3.42
CA CYS A 173 -6.08 13.07 -2.04
C CYS A 173 -5.90 14.43 -1.37
N CYS A 174 -6.10 14.46 -0.04
CA CYS A 174 -5.78 15.61 0.78
C CYS A 174 -4.28 15.84 0.93
N VAL A 175 -3.42 14.88 0.61
CA VAL A 175 -1.97 15.02 0.69
C VAL A 175 -1.39 15.41 -0.66
N VAL A 176 -0.55 16.45 -0.67
CA VAL A 176 0.23 16.91 -1.82
C VAL A 176 1.71 16.84 -1.46
N LEU A 177 2.54 16.40 -2.39
CA LEU A 177 3.98 16.37 -2.22
C LEU A 177 4.64 17.51 -3.01
N ARG A 178 5.70 18.07 -2.46
CA ARG A 178 6.53 19.12 -3.07
C ARG A 178 7.99 18.73 -2.92
N SER A 179 8.84 19.19 -3.84
CA SER A 179 10.28 19.02 -3.68
C SER A 179 10.74 19.67 -2.36
N GLY A 180 11.67 19.02 -1.65
CA GLY A 180 12.31 19.62 -0.49
C GLY A 180 13.26 20.75 -0.91
N SER A 181 13.77 21.49 0.08
CA SER A 181 14.74 22.55 -0.17
C SER A 181 16.03 21.97 -0.76
N PRO A 182 16.74 22.70 -1.65
CA PRO A 182 18.08 22.32 -2.03
C PRO A 182 18.98 22.24 -0.78
N VAL A 183 19.82 21.22 -0.71
CA VAL A 183 20.81 21.09 0.36
C VAL A 183 21.86 22.17 0.12
N THR A 184 21.79 23.27 0.87
CA THR A 184 22.87 24.26 0.89
C THR A 184 24.09 23.59 1.51
N THR A 185 25.08 23.28 0.69
CA THR A 185 26.38 22.74 1.10
C THR A 185 27.28 23.86 1.59
#